data_AF-D1YXG9-F1
#
_entry.id   AF-D1YXG9-F1
#
_cell.length_a   1.000
_cell.length_b   1.000
_cell.length_c   1.000
_cell.angle_alpha   90.00
_cell.angle_beta   90.00
_cell.angle_gamma   90.00
#
_symmetry.space_group_name_H-M   'P 1'
#
loop_
_entity.id
_entity.type
_entity.pdbx_description
1 polymer ?
#
loop_
_entity_poly.entity_id
_entity_poly.type
_entity_poly.pdbx_seq_one_letter_code
_entity_poly.pdbx_strand_id
1 'polypeptide(L)'
;MKFENTIKSLFGKEPDEAVKELLKNIEEDYGEVPFILQSMSDKPNVLLPKIIYDDAVLRSPDHLDEKTVELITIGVATALKCDHCLNMHLRVADRKGISDEEVFEAILIGSALSSTAVMAQAMRVYEKHKKEFKSKDDAEVECEGCIAYENHNGKHNSD
;
A
#
# COMPACT_ATOMS: atom_id res chain seq x y z
N MET A 1 -10.47 -37.00 -2.22
CA MET A 1 -9.25 -37.00 -3.06
C MET A 1 -8.19 -36.20 -2.32
N LYS A 2 -6.99 -36.73 -2.05
CA LYS A 2 -5.91 -35.90 -1.49
C LYS A 2 -5.49 -34.91 -2.57
N PHE A 3 -5.42 -33.62 -2.25
CA PHE A 3 -5.13 -32.54 -3.19
C PHE A 3 -3.82 -32.75 -3.97
N GLU A 4 -2.84 -33.39 -3.34
CA GLU A 4 -1.58 -33.81 -3.99
C GLU A 4 -1.78 -34.68 -5.23
N ASN A 5 -2.75 -35.60 -5.21
CA ASN A 5 -3.05 -36.44 -6.37
C ASN A 5 -3.64 -35.60 -7.52
N THR A 6 -4.41 -34.56 -7.18
CA THR A 6 -4.92 -33.60 -8.17
C THR A 6 -3.76 -32.83 -8.80
N ILE A 7 -2.85 -32.30 -7.99
CA ILE A 7 -1.66 -31.57 -8.46
C ILE A 7 -0.86 -32.45 -9.40
N LYS A 8 -0.49 -33.67 -8.96
CA LYS A 8 0.26 -34.60 -9.80
C LYS A 8 -0.43 -34.85 -11.15
N SER A 9 -1.75 -35.02 -11.14
CA SER A 9 -2.52 -35.20 -12.37
C SER A 9 -2.55 -33.97 -13.27
N LEU A 10 -2.56 -32.76 -12.71
CA LEU A 10 -2.62 -31.51 -13.47
C LEU A 10 -1.26 -31.14 -14.08
N PHE A 11 -0.18 -31.28 -13.31
CA PHE A 11 1.17 -30.89 -13.74
C PHE A 11 1.93 -32.02 -14.45
N GLY A 12 1.47 -33.27 -14.36
CA GLY A 12 2.17 -34.43 -14.92
C GLY A 12 3.52 -34.74 -14.25
N LYS A 13 3.77 -34.15 -13.06
CA LYS A 13 5.02 -34.24 -12.29
C LYS A 13 4.69 -34.39 -10.80
N GLU A 14 5.66 -34.83 -10.00
CA GLU A 14 5.49 -34.80 -8.54
C GLU A 14 5.37 -33.34 -8.05
N PRO A 15 4.53 -33.07 -7.04
CA PRO A 15 4.30 -31.71 -6.52
C PRO A 15 5.59 -30.96 -6.17
N ASP A 16 6.54 -31.63 -5.51
CA ASP A 16 7.83 -31.03 -5.11
C ASP A 16 8.72 -30.70 -6.32
N GLU A 17 8.63 -31.49 -7.39
CA GLU A 17 9.36 -31.24 -8.63
C GLU A 17 8.78 -30.02 -9.36
N ALA A 18 7.44 -29.92 -9.42
CA ALA A 18 6.75 -28.77 -9.99
C ALA A 18 7.09 -27.47 -9.24
N VAL A 19 7.20 -27.51 -7.90
CA VAL A 19 7.62 -26.35 -7.10
C VAL A 19 9.02 -25.90 -7.50
N LYS A 20 9.99 -26.82 -7.58
CA LYS A 20 11.39 -26.46 -7.91
C LYS A 20 11.51 -25.82 -9.29
N GLU A 21 10.79 -26.35 -10.27
CA GLU A 21 10.79 -25.82 -11.63
C GLU A 21 10.17 -24.43 -11.70
N LEU A 22 9.02 -24.22 -11.06
CA LEU A 22 8.39 -22.90 -11.05
C LEU A 22 9.23 -21.85 -10.33
N LEU A 23 9.87 -22.19 -9.20
CA LEU A 23 10.78 -21.28 -8.50
C LEU A 23 11.99 -20.91 -9.36
N LYS A 24 12.52 -21.84 -10.16
CA LYS A 24 13.60 -21.57 -11.11
C LYS A 24 13.16 -20.59 -12.20
N ASN A 25 11.97 -20.77 -12.77
CA ASN A 25 11.43 -19.85 -13.77
C ASN A 25 11.23 -18.44 -13.19
N ILE A 26 10.77 -18.35 -11.95
CA ILE A 26 10.65 -17.06 -11.24
C ILE A 26 12.01 -16.39 -11.07
N GLU A 27 13.04 -17.15 -10.68
CA GLU A 27 14.40 -16.61 -10.56
C GLU A 27 14.96 -16.14 -11.91
N GLU A 28 14.66 -16.85 -12.99
CA GLU A 28 15.06 -16.46 -14.35
C GLU A 28 14.38 -15.15 -14.78
N ASP A 29 13.08 -14.99 -14.51
CA ASP A 29 12.32 -13.81 -14.92
C ASP A 29 12.57 -12.59 -14.03
N TYR A 30 12.62 -12.78 -12.72
CA TYR A 30 12.77 -11.69 -11.76
C TYR A 30 14.20 -11.48 -11.30
N GLY A 31 15.15 -12.36 -11.58
CA GLY A 31 16.53 -12.31 -11.08
C GLY A 31 16.69 -12.67 -9.60
N GLU A 32 15.58 -12.96 -8.90
CA GLU A 32 15.57 -13.45 -7.52
C GLU A 32 14.27 -14.19 -7.23
N VAL A 33 14.29 -15.12 -6.27
CA VAL A 33 13.08 -15.76 -5.73
C VAL A 33 12.57 -14.95 -4.53
N PRO A 34 11.34 -14.40 -4.54
CA PRO A 34 10.78 -13.69 -3.40
C PRO A 34 10.73 -14.56 -2.14
N PHE A 35 11.10 -13.99 -0.99
CA PHE A 35 11.16 -14.69 0.30
C PHE A 35 9.86 -15.44 0.65
N ILE A 36 8.70 -14.87 0.31
CA ILE A 36 7.40 -15.49 0.58
C ILE A 36 7.22 -16.81 -0.17
N LEU A 37 7.70 -16.90 -1.42
CA LEU A 37 7.59 -18.12 -2.22
C LEU A 37 8.55 -19.19 -1.69
N GLN A 38 9.76 -18.77 -1.30
CA GLN A 38 10.73 -19.68 -0.68
C GLN A 38 10.24 -20.21 0.68
N SER A 39 9.58 -19.37 1.48
CA SER A 39 8.98 -19.78 2.75
C SER A 39 7.82 -20.78 2.62
N MET A 40 7.26 -20.90 1.41
CA MET A 40 6.15 -21.79 1.09
C MET A 40 6.59 -23.01 0.27
N SER A 41 7.89 -23.18 -0.01
CA SER A 41 8.38 -24.23 -0.92
C SER A 41 8.14 -25.65 -0.41
N ASP A 42 7.94 -25.82 0.89
CA ASP A 42 7.61 -27.09 1.55
C ASP A 42 6.10 -27.41 1.55
N LYS A 43 5.26 -26.55 0.95
CA LYS A 43 3.80 -26.69 0.87
C LYS A 43 3.32 -26.58 -0.58
N PRO A 44 3.54 -27.61 -1.42
CA PRO A 44 3.14 -27.59 -2.83
C PRO A 44 1.66 -27.30 -3.03
N ASN A 45 0.81 -27.80 -2.12
CA ASN A 45 -0.63 -27.57 -2.14
C ASN A 45 -1.05 -26.10 -1.99
N VAL A 46 -0.20 -25.24 -1.43
CA VAL A 46 -0.47 -23.80 -1.28
C VAL A 46 0.33 -22.99 -2.29
N LEU A 47 1.60 -23.36 -2.52
CA LEU A 47 2.49 -22.59 -3.38
C LEU A 47 2.13 -22.71 -4.86
N LEU A 48 1.82 -23.91 -5.36
CA LEU A 48 1.55 -24.10 -6.79
C LEU A 48 0.31 -23.31 -7.27
N PRO A 49 -0.85 -23.35 -6.57
CA PRO A 49 -1.98 -22.52 -6.96
C PRO A 49 -1.68 -21.02 -6.88
N LYS A 50 -0.88 -20.60 -5.90
CA LYS A 50 -0.45 -19.20 -5.76
C LYS A 50 0.38 -18.76 -6.95
N ILE A 51 1.42 -19.52 -7.33
CA ILE A 51 2.29 -19.15 -8.46
C ILE A 51 1.48 -19.10 -9.76
N ILE A 52 0.59 -20.06 -10.00
CA ILE A 52 -0.27 -20.03 -11.20
C ILE A 52 -1.13 -18.76 -11.23
N TYR A 53 -1.74 -18.43 -10.10
CA TYR A 53 -2.57 -17.22 -10.01
C TYR A 53 -1.73 -15.96 -10.23
N ASP A 54 -0.59 -15.84 -9.54
CA ASP A 54 0.31 -14.70 -9.65
C ASP A 54 0.85 -14.56 -11.08
N ASP A 55 1.20 -15.66 -11.75
CA ASP A 55 1.65 -15.67 -13.15
C ASP A 55 0.57 -15.11 -14.09
N ALA A 56 -0.67 -15.59 -13.95
CA ALA A 56 -1.79 -15.15 -14.77
C ALA A 56 -2.13 -13.67 -14.59
N VAL A 57 -1.97 -13.11 -13.39
CA VAL A 57 -2.40 -11.73 -13.09
C VAL A 57 -1.27 -10.70 -13.10
N LEU A 58 -0.01 -11.11 -12.86
CA LEU A 58 1.15 -10.21 -12.75
C LEU A 58 2.19 -10.40 -13.85
N ARG A 59 2.33 -11.60 -14.45
CA ARG A 59 3.39 -11.86 -15.44
C ARG A 59 2.88 -11.97 -16.85
N SER A 60 1.70 -12.55 -17.02
CA SER A 60 1.09 -12.79 -18.33
C SER A 60 -0.30 -12.18 -18.49
N PRO A 61 -0.54 -10.90 -18.12
CA PRO A 61 -1.83 -10.28 -18.37
C PRO A 61 -2.04 -10.03 -19.87
N ASP A 62 -3.24 -10.32 -20.37
CA ASP A 62 -3.56 -10.23 -21.81
C ASP A 62 -3.55 -8.80 -22.39
N HIS A 63 -3.63 -7.78 -21.53
CA HIS A 63 -3.97 -6.41 -21.94
C HIS A 63 -3.05 -5.33 -21.36
N LEU A 64 -2.10 -5.68 -20.50
CA LEU A 64 -1.15 -4.74 -19.92
C LEU A 64 0.27 -5.22 -20.23
N ASP A 65 1.14 -4.31 -20.65
CA ASP A 65 2.54 -4.63 -20.81
C ASP A 65 3.23 -4.76 -19.45
N GLU A 66 4.38 -5.44 -19.43
CA GLU A 66 5.14 -5.72 -18.21
C GLU A 66 5.54 -4.45 -17.45
N LYS A 67 5.79 -3.35 -18.18
CA LYS A 67 6.16 -2.05 -17.62
C LYS A 67 4.99 -1.46 -16.84
N THR A 68 3.80 -1.46 -17.43
CA THR A 68 2.57 -0.95 -16.82
C THR A 68 2.25 -1.74 -15.55
N VAL A 69 2.38 -3.07 -15.60
CA VAL A 69 2.17 -3.92 -14.42
C VAL A 69 3.17 -3.60 -13.31
N GLU A 70 4.45 -3.39 -13.65
CA GLU A 70 5.49 -3.06 -12.69
C GLU A 70 5.21 -1.72 -11.99
N LEU A 71 4.85 -0.68 -12.76
CA LEU A 71 4.52 0.65 -12.23
C LEU A 71 3.29 0.60 -11.31
N ILE A 72 2.25 -0.15 -11.69
CA ILE A 72 1.09 -0.40 -10.82
C ILE A 72 1.55 -1.07 -9.52
N THR A 73 2.42 -2.07 -9.63
CA THR A 73 2.89 -2.84 -8.47
C THR A 73 3.72 -1.99 -7.51
N ILE A 74 4.58 -1.10 -8.03
CA ILE A 74 5.32 -0.10 -7.23
C ILE A 74 4.36 0.86 -6.53
N GLY A 75 3.34 1.36 -7.23
CA GLY A 75 2.30 2.21 -6.64
C GLY A 75 1.54 1.52 -5.51
N VAL A 76 1.16 0.26 -5.70
CA VAL A 76 0.49 -0.57 -4.68
C VAL A 76 1.42 -0.85 -3.49
N ALA A 77 2.66 -1.24 -3.73
CA ALA A 77 3.66 -1.46 -2.67
C ALA A 77 3.87 -0.22 -1.81
N THR A 78 3.92 0.96 -2.46
CA THR A 78 4.01 2.26 -1.79
C THR A 78 2.77 2.55 -0.94
N ALA A 79 1.57 2.39 -1.51
CA ALA A 79 0.33 2.64 -0.81
C ALA A 79 0.14 1.74 0.43
N LEU A 80 0.62 0.50 0.35
CA LEU A 80 0.61 -0.49 1.43
C LEU A 80 1.76 -0.32 2.44
N LYS A 81 2.74 0.57 2.17
CA LYS A 81 3.94 0.77 2.98
C LYS A 81 4.74 -0.54 3.16
N CYS A 82 4.84 -1.34 2.10
CA CYS A 82 5.58 -2.59 2.10
C CYS A 82 7.02 -2.37 1.61
N ASP A 83 7.95 -2.11 2.52
CA ASP A 83 9.36 -1.87 2.18
C ASP A 83 9.99 -3.03 1.42
N HIS A 84 9.66 -4.27 1.81
CA HIS A 84 10.22 -5.46 1.13
C HIS A 84 9.71 -5.58 -0.31
N CYS A 85 8.41 -5.35 -0.53
CA CYS A 85 7.80 -5.36 -1.84
C CYS A 85 8.40 -4.24 -2.71
N LEU A 86 8.47 -3.02 -2.18
CA LEU A 86 8.99 -1.87 -2.90
C LEU A 86 10.45 -2.09 -3.30
N ASN A 87 11.30 -2.55 -2.39
CA ASN A 87 12.70 -2.85 -2.70
C ASN A 87 12.86 -3.90 -3.82
N MET A 88 12.04 -4.95 -3.81
CA MET A 88 12.08 -5.97 -4.87
C MET A 88 11.65 -5.38 -6.21
N HIS A 89 10.50 -4.72 -6.26
CA HIS A 89 9.95 -4.16 -7.50
C HIS A 89 10.80 -3.01 -8.06
N LEU A 90 11.50 -2.24 -7.23
CA LEU A 90 12.49 -1.26 -7.70
C LEU A 90 13.67 -1.94 -8.42
N ARG A 91 14.16 -3.08 -7.93
CA ARG A 91 15.21 -3.86 -8.62
C ARG A 91 14.69 -4.47 -9.93
N VAL A 92 13.44 -4.90 -9.96
CA VAL A 92 12.81 -5.42 -11.19
C VAL A 92 12.63 -4.32 -12.22
N ALA A 93 12.19 -3.13 -11.80
CA ALA A 93 12.08 -1.96 -12.67
C ALA A 93 13.43 -1.55 -13.29
N ASP A 94 14.50 -1.54 -12.50
CA ASP A 94 15.87 -1.30 -12.97
C ASP A 94 16.29 -2.33 -14.05
N ARG A 95 16.07 -3.63 -13.78
CA ARG A 95 16.35 -4.70 -14.75
C ARG A 95 15.54 -4.56 -16.06
N LYS A 96 14.31 -4.06 -15.97
CA LYS A 96 13.43 -3.81 -17.12
C LYS A 96 13.73 -2.48 -17.84
N GLY A 97 14.65 -1.67 -17.32
CA GLY A 97 15.00 -0.36 -17.91
C GLY A 97 13.88 0.68 -17.79
N ILE A 98 13.03 0.57 -16.77
CA ILE A 98 12.02 1.59 -16.45
C ILE A 98 12.75 2.82 -15.86
N SER A 99 12.39 4.03 -16.29
CA SER A 99 13.13 5.22 -15.87
C SER A 99 12.82 5.62 -14.41
N ASP A 100 13.75 6.34 -13.79
CA ASP A 100 13.59 6.88 -12.43
C ASP A 100 12.36 7.80 -12.35
N GLU A 101 12.11 8.60 -13.39
CA GLU A 101 10.94 9.48 -13.47
C GLU A 101 9.62 8.70 -13.43
N GLU A 102 9.52 7.59 -14.18
CA GLU A 102 8.31 6.77 -14.21
C GLU A 102 8.08 6.07 -12.88
N VAL A 103 9.15 5.55 -12.26
CA VAL A 103 9.10 4.98 -10.91
C VAL A 103 8.66 6.02 -9.89
N PHE A 104 9.24 7.22 -9.95
CA PHE A 104 8.91 8.32 -9.06
C PHE A 104 7.44 8.73 -9.20
N GLU A 105 6.92 8.83 -10.43
CA GLU A 105 5.50 9.10 -10.68
C GLU A 105 4.59 8.02 -10.08
N ALA A 106 4.94 6.73 -10.22
CA ALA A 106 4.18 5.64 -9.61
C ALA A 106 4.15 5.73 -8.07
N ILE A 107 5.27 6.08 -7.45
CA ILE A 107 5.37 6.33 -5.99
C ILE A 107 4.47 7.49 -5.58
N LEU A 108 4.48 8.60 -6.31
CA LEU A 108 3.63 9.76 -6.03
C LEU A 108 2.14 9.43 -6.15
N ILE A 109 1.75 8.67 -7.18
CA ILE A 109 0.38 8.20 -7.37
C ILE A 109 -0.06 7.32 -6.19
N GLY A 110 0.73 6.30 -5.82
CA GLY A 110 0.45 5.42 -4.69
C GLY A 110 0.31 6.19 -3.36
N SER A 111 1.21 7.16 -3.14
CA SER A 111 1.21 8.02 -1.96
C SER A 111 -0.03 8.91 -1.88
N ALA A 112 -0.41 9.55 -2.99
CA ALA A 112 -1.57 10.44 -3.06
C ALA A 112 -2.88 9.69 -2.79
N LEU A 113 -3.04 8.49 -3.37
CA LEU A 113 -4.22 7.65 -3.14
C LEU A 113 -4.28 7.14 -1.69
N SER A 114 -3.15 6.73 -1.12
CA SER A 114 -3.06 6.31 0.29
C SER A 114 -3.47 7.45 1.25
N SER A 115 -2.96 8.66 1.01
CA SER A 115 -3.34 9.86 1.77
C SER A 115 -4.84 10.18 1.66
N THR A 116 -5.37 10.12 0.44
CA THR A 116 -6.80 10.36 0.18
C THR A 116 -7.68 9.35 0.91
N ALA A 117 -7.30 8.07 0.95
CA ALA A 117 -8.04 7.04 1.67
C ALA A 117 -8.12 7.33 3.18
N VAL A 118 -7.00 7.74 3.79
CA VAL A 118 -6.94 8.14 5.21
C VAL A 118 -7.84 9.35 5.47
N MET A 119 -7.75 10.39 4.62
CA MET A 119 -8.60 11.58 4.75
C MET A 119 -10.08 11.22 4.63
N ALA A 120 -10.46 10.41 3.63
CA ALA A 120 -11.84 9.99 3.43
C ALA A 120 -12.38 9.21 4.64
N GLN A 121 -11.59 8.31 5.20
CA GLN A 121 -11.96 7.58 6.42
C GLN A 121 -12.15 8.55 7.60
N ALA A 122 -11.16 9.40 7.87
CA ALA A 122 -11.17 10.33 8.99
C ALA A 122 -12.33 11.32 8.90
N MET A 123 -12.56 11.92 7.72
CA MET A 123 -13.64 12.87 7.50
C MET A 123 -15.02 12.25 7.65
N ARG A 124 -15.22 11.00 7.22
CA ARG A 124 -16.49 10.28 7.45
C ARG A 124 -16.77 10.07 8.94
N VAL A 125 -15.74 9.77 9.73
CA VAL A 125 -15.86 9.64 11.19
C VAL A 125 -16.13 11.00 11.82
N TYR A 126 -15.41 12.04 11.41
CA TYR A 126 -15.58 13.40 11.90
C TYR A 126 -16.99 13.95 11.62
N GLU A 127 -17.49 13.85 10.39
CA GLU A 127 -18.82 14.36 10.02
C GLU A 127 -19.94 13.71 10.83
N LYS A 128 -19.79 12.44 11.25
CA LYS A 128 -20.75 11.77 12.15
C LYS A 128 -20.82 12.42 13.54
N HIS A 129 -19.71 12.95 14.06
CA HIS A 129 -19.61 13.54 15.40
C HIS A 129 -19.59 15.07 15.37
N LYS A 130 -19.62 15.70 14.19
CA LYS A 130 -19.47 17.16 14.01
C LYS A 130 -20.44 18.00 14.84
N LYS A 131 -21.66 17.50 15.10
CA LYS A 131 -22.67 18.19 15.92
C LYS A 131 -22.30 18.24 17.40
N GLU A 132 -21.53 17.28 17.90
CA GLU A 132 -21.09 17.21 19.30
C GLU A 132 -20.09 18.33 19.63
N PHE A 133 -19.43 18.88 18.60
CA PHE A 133 -18.53 20.03 18.73
C PHE A 133 -19.25 21.38 18.66
N LYS A 134 -20.51 21.43 18.22
CA LYS A 134 -21.28 22.68 18.06
C LYS A 134 -21.95 23.18 19.36
N SER A 135 -21.87 22.46 20.47
CA SER A 135 -22.57 22.83 21.72
C SER A 135 -21.77 23.74 22.67
N LYS A 136 -20.57 24.20 22.28
CA LYS A 136 -19.72 25.05 23.14
C LYS A 136 -19.71 26.54 22.80
N ASP A 137 -20.16 26.95 21.61
CA ASP A 137 -20.16 28.35 21.19
C ASP A 137 -21.52 29.06 21.40
N ASP A 138 -22.59 28.31 21.71
CA ASP A 138 -23.93 28.88 22.01
C ASP A 138 -24.18 29.10 23.51
N ALA A 139 -23.17 28.87 24.37
CA ALA A 139 -23.24 29.25 25.78
C ALA A 139 -22.84 30.72 25.90
N GLU A 140 -23.81 31.63 25.76
CA GLU A 140 -23.70 33.02 26.20
C GLU A 140 -23.13 33.03 27.62
N VAL A 141 -21.88 33.47 27.76
CA VAL A 141 -21.30 33.80 29.05
C VAL A 141 -21.85 35.18 29.42
N GLU A 142 -23.04 35.23 30.01
CA GLU A 142 -23.41 36.37 30.86
C GLU A 142 -22.49 36.35 32.09
N CYS A 143 -21.38 37.09 32.04
CA CYS A 143 -20.63 37.43 33.25
C CYS A 143 -21.43 38.50 34.02
N GLU A 144 -22.41 38.08 34.82
CA GLU A 144 -22.90 38.91 35.93
C GLU A 144 -21.75 39.08 36.94
N GLY A 145 -20.94 40.13 36.81
CA GLY A 145 -19.98 40.52 37.84
C GLY A 145 -18.57 40.87 37.39
N CYS A 146 -18.31 41.02 36.08
CA CYS A 146 -17.04 41.55 35.62
C CYS A 146 -17.04 43.09 35.80
N ILE A 147 -16.52 43.57 36.95
CA ILE A 147 -16.24 45.00 37.17
C ILE A 147 -15.26 45.45 36.09
N ALA A 148 -15.71 46.34 35.20
CA ALA A 148 -14.86 46.96 34.21
C ALA A 148 -13.79 47.79 34.94
N TYR A 149 -12.52 47.40 34.84
CA TYR A 149 -11.43 48.31 35.14
C TYR A 149 -11.38 49.36 34.03
N GLU A 150 -11.86 50.56 34.33
CA GLU A 150 -11.66 51.73 33.49
C GLU A 150 -10.16 52.02 33.42
N ASN A 151 -9.55 51.77 32.25
CA ASN A 151 -8.21 52.25 31.95
C ASN A 151 -8.26 53.77 31.79
N HIS A 152 -7.99 54.49 32.88
CA HIS A 152 -7.59 55.90 32.82
C HIS A 152 -6.25 56.00 32.09
N ASN A 153 -6.30 56.26 30.78
CA ASN A 153 -5.19 56.83 30.03
C ASN A 153 -4.94 58.28 30.52
N GLY A 154 -4.26 58.39 31.66
CA GLY A 154 -3.66 59.62 32.17
C GLY A 154 -2.33 59.88 31.45
N LYS A 155 -2.23 61.05 30.83
CA LYS A 155 -1.03 61.58 30.17
C LYS A 155 0.14 61.82 31.14
N HIS A 156 1.35 61.81 30.54
CA HIS A 156 2.53 62.67 30.79
C HIS A 156 3.73 62.23 31.67
N ASN A 157 4.87 62.08 30.95
CA ASN A 157 6.25 62.58 31.11
C ASN A 157 7.09 62.38 32.37
N SER A 158 8.30 61.82 32.18
CA SER A 158 9.67 62.24 32.63
C SER A 158 10.62 61.04 32.35
N ASP A 159 11.84 61.12 31.80
CA ASP A 159 12.85 62.18 31.64
C ASP A 159 13.59 62.05 30.28
#